data_AF-A0A7W8N8Z9-F1
#
_entry.id   AF-A0A7W8N8Z9-F1
#
_cell.length_a   1.000
_cell.length_b   1.000
_cell.length_c   1.000
_cell.angle_alpha   90.00
_cell.angle_beta   90.00
_cell.angle_gamma   90.00
#
_symmetry.space_group_name_H-M   'P 1'
#
loop_
_entity.id
_entity.type
_entity.pdbx_description
1 polymer ?
#
loop_
_entity_poly.entity_id
_entity_poly.type
_entity_poly.pdbx_seq_one_letter_code
_entity_poly.pdbx_strand_id
1 'polypeptide(L)'
;MNMIKVATVLFSMAFIGATFASNADGGIWSKNAKDVGENTDSTLNIFSARSPDGKKTITFTNNKLMLIVGGKTLADLTDSMYSPRLTEISWSPDSLAFFVNASDGGVEGTWVSSAYLLVNNAVKKVSVGEKINLQSTLSTDCKYKNLGSVAWLNGHRNLLLIEQVPDSSSCSHMGEATGYLYDVEHDSIANTLSPDKIKSQYSEYLGSQAKSALQ
;
A
#
# COMPACT_ATOMS: atom_id res chain seq x y z
N MET A 1 -14.65 -47.12 -32.61
CA MET A 1 -14.51 -45.65 -32.60
C MET A 1 -15.04 -45.18 -31.25
N ASN A 2 -14.18 -45.03 -30.25
CA ASN A 2 -14.59 -44.78 -28.86
C ASN A 2 -14.61 -43.27 -28.59
N MET A 3 -15.81 -42.72 -28.34
CA MET A 3 -15.98 -41.34 -27.90
C MET A 3 -15.63 -41.23 -26.41
N ILE A 4 -14.57 -40.49 -26.10
CA ILE A 4 -14.23 -40.06 -24.76
C ILE A 4 -15.12 -38.84 -24.43
N LYS A 5 -16.03 -39.00 -23.47
CA LYS A 5 -16.81 -37.89 -22.91
C LYS A 5 -15.94 -37.15 -21.90
N VAL A 6 -15.51 -35.95 -22.24
CA VAL A 6 -14.82 -35.04 -21.30
C VAL A 6 -15.89 -34.36 -20.45
N ALA A 7 -15.94 -34.69 -19.16
CA ALA A 7 -16.81 -34.02 -18.20
C ALA A 7 -16.16 -32.72 -17.73
N THR A 8 -16.75 -31.59 -18.10
CA THR A 8 -16.36 -30.27 -17.60
C THR A 8 -16.84 -30.12 -16.16
N VAL A 9 -15.91 -30.15 -15.20
CA VAL A 9 -16.19 -29.83 -13.79
C VAL A 9 -16.09 -28.32 -13.61
N LEU A 10 -17.23 -27.65 -13.46
CA LEU A 10 -17.30 -26.25 -13.06
C LEU A 10 -16.98 -26.16 -11.55
N PHE A 11 -15.76 -25.76 -11.23
CA PHE A 11 -15.37 -25.42 -9.86
C PHE A 11 -15.86 -24.00 -9.55
N SER A 12 -17.02 -23.88 -8.92
CA SER A 12 -17.45 -22.62 -8.32
C SER A 12 -16.59 -22.37 -7.08
N MET A 13 -15.56 -21.52 -7.20
CA MET A 13 -14.86 -20.99 -6.03
C MET A 13 -15.81 -20.07 -5.27
N ALA A 14 -16.47 -20.63 -4.26
CA ALA A 14 -17.12 -19.83 -3.24
C ALA A 14 -16.03 -19.09 -2.45
N PHE A 15 -15.86 -17.80 -2.72
CA PHE A 15 -15.09 -16.91 -1.84
C PHE A 15 -15.85 -16.84 -0.51
N ILE A 16 -15.39 -17.62 0.48
CA ILE A 16 -15.80 -17.42 1.87
C ILE A 16 -15.15 -16.09 2.28
N GLY A 17 -15.91 -15.00 2.10
CA GLY A 17 -15.54 -13.68 2.58
C GLY A 17 -15.55 -13.70 4.10
N ALA A 18 -14.44 -14.10 4.72
CA ALA A 18 -14.18 -13.71 6.09
C ALA A 18 -14.11 -12.19 6.10
N THR A 19 -15.19 -11.55 6.54
CA THR A 19 -15.24 -10.12 6.81
C THR A 19 -14.36 -9.87 8.03
N PHE A 20 -13.05 -9.76 7.82
CA PHE A 20 -12.17 -9.18 8.80
C PHE A 20 -12.55 -7.72 8.91
N ALA A 21 -13.17 -7.34 10.03
CA ALA A 21 -13.34 -5.95 10.38
C ALA A 21 -11.94 -5.35 10.59
N SER A 22 -11.33 -4.84 9.52
CA SER A 22 -10.21 -3.94 9.67
C SER A 22 -10.77 -2.64 10.23
N ASN A 23 -10.27 -2.23 11.39
CA ASN A 23 -10.44 -0.87 11.90
C ASN A 23 -9.65 0.06 10.97
N ALA A 24 -10.13 0.27 9.75
CA ALA A 24 -9.55 1.22 8.82
C ALA A 24 -10.29 2.54 8.98
N ASP A 25 -9.53 3.61 9.21
CA ASP A 25 -10.09 4.93 9.50
C ASP A 25 -10.05 5.86 8.27
N GLY A 26 -9.63 5.34 7.10
CA GLY A 26 -9.62 6.06 5.83
C GLY A 26 -8.34 6.87 5.62
N GLY A 27 -7.30 6.22 5.12
CA GLY A 27 -6.04 6.88 4.76
C GLY A 27 -6.15 7.81 3.55
N ILE A 28 -5.11 8.63 3.37
CA ILE A 28 -4.90 9.60 2.31
C ILE A 28 -4.75 8.89 0.96
N TRP A 29 -3.90 7.85 0.85
CA TRP A 29 -3.77 7.07 -0.39
C TRP A 29 -4.60 5.80 -0.36
N SER A 30 -4.67 5.13 0.79
CA SER A 30 -5.41 3.89 0.96
C SER A 30 -6.57 4.05 1.92
N LYS A 31 -7.79 3.79 1.46
CA LYS A 31 -8.99 3.76 2.32
C LYS A 31 -8.85 2.75 3.46
N ASN A 32 -8.10 1.68 3.24
CA ASN A 32 -7.92 0.59 4.19
C ASN A 32 -6.66 0.74 5.06
N ALA A 33 -5.94 1.86 4.95
CA ALA A 33 -4.83 2.16 5.84
C ALA A 33 -5.32 2.82 7.13
N LYS A 34 -4.47 2.72 8.15
CA LYS A 34 -4.56 3.51 9.37
C LYS A 34 -3.58 4.66 9.32
N ASP A 35 -4.06 5.88 9.50
CA ASP A 35 -3.21 7.05 9.68
C ASP A 35 -2.54 7.01 11.07
N VAL A 36 -1.23 7.20 11.12
CA VAL A 36 -0.46 7.14 12.36
C VAL A 36 -0.78 8.34 13.25
N GLY A 37 -0.87 9.55 12.71
CA GLY A 37 -1.05 10.77 13.49
C GLY A 37 -2.45 11.00 14.02
N GLU A 38 -3.48 10.72 13.22
CA GLU A 38 -4.87 10.83 13.65
C GLU A 38 -5.24 9.77 14.69
N ASN A 39 -4.60 8.60 14.62
CA ASN A 39 -4.82 7.49 15.55
C ASN A 39 -3.73 7.38 16.62
N THR A 40 -2.89 8.40 16.77
CA THR A 40 -2.00 8.50 17.92
C THR A 40 -2.79 9.00 19.10
N ASP A 41 -2.82 8.23 20.19
CA ASP A 41 -3.34 8.73 21.46
C ASP A 41 -2.52 9.97 21.84
N SER A 42 -3.14 11.15 21.79
CA SER A 42 -2.44 12.41 22.04
C SER A 42 -1.88 12.55 23.45
N THR A 43 -2.36 11.73 24.40
CA THR A 43 -1.87 11.73 25.78
C THR A 43 -0.66 10.81 25.96
N LEU A 44 -0.59 9.72 25.20
CA LEU A 44 0.47 8.72 25.30
C LEU A 44 1.50 8.79 24.16
N ASN A 45 1.17 9.48 23.07
CA ASN A 45 1.86 9.41 21.78
C ASN A 45 2.07 7.96 21.29
N ILE A 46 1.02 7.13 21.43
CA ILE A 46 1.03 5.73 21.04
C ILE A 46 0.06 5.49 19.89
N PHE A 47 0.52 4.83 18.84
CA PHE A 47 -0.30 4.29 17.76
C PHE A 47 -0.09 2.77 17.63
N SER A 48 -1.11 2.07 17.13
CA SER A 48 -1.08 0.62 16.92
C SER A 48 -1.90 0.18 15.69
N ALA A 49 -1.22 -0.47 14.75
CA ALA A 49 -1.80 -1.19 13.62
C ALA A 49 -1.54 -2.70 13.76
N ARG A 50 -2.56 -3.43 14.24
CA ARG A 50 -2.52 -4.88 14.39
C ARG A 50 -2.73 -5.58 13.04
N SER A 51 -1.98 -6.66 12.78
CA SER A 51 -2.20 -7.53 11.62
C SER A 51 -3.55 -8.25 11.69
N PRO A 52 -4.14 -8.66 10.56
CA PRO A 52 -5.42 -9.38 10.53
C PRO A 52 -5.46 -10.66 11.39
N ASP A 53 -4.36 -11.41 11.46
CA ASP A 53 -4.23 -12.61 12.31
C ASP A 53 -4.09 -12.30 13.81
N GLY A 54 -3.97 -11.01 14.17
CA GLY A 54 -3.79 -10.55 15.53
C GLY A 54 -2.42 -10.84 16.14
N LYS A 55 -1.47 -11.44 15.42
CA LYS A 55 -0.20 -11.92 15.99
C LYS A 55 0.94 -10.90 15.90
N LYS A 56 0.75 -9.84 15.12
CA LYS A 56 1.77 -8.83 14.83
C LYS A 56 1.16 -7.45 14.97
N THR A 57 1.98 -6.49 15.34
CA THR A 57 1.54 -5.12 15.52
C THR A 57 2.64 -4.19 15.07
N ILE A 58 2.30 -3.20 14.25
CA ILE A 58 3.17 -2.05 14.04
C ILE A 58 2.76 -0.98 15.04
N THR A 59 3.71 -0.51 15.83
CA THR A 59 3.49 0.48 16.87
C THR A 59 4.33 1.72 16.59
N PHE A 60 3.78 2.90 16.87
CA PHE A 60 4.57 4.12 16.97
C PHE A 60 4.56 4.57 18.43
N THR A 61 5.75 4.69 19.03
CA THR A 61 5.95 5.14 20.42
C THR A 61 7.35 5.72 20.54
N ASN A 62 7.53 6.75 21.37
CA ASN A 62 8.83 7.41 21.56
C ASN A 62 9.51 7.82 20.23
N ASN A 63 8.71 8.32 19.28
CA ASN A 63 9.16 8.69 17.93
C ASN A 63 9.77 7.55 17.10
N LYS A 64 9.47 6.29 17.43
CA LYS A 64 9.93 5.13 16.68
C LYS A 64 8.77 4.33 16.12
N LEU A 65 8.85 3.98 14.85
CA LEU A 65 7.94 3.04 14.22
C LEU A 65 8.55 1.64 14.29
N MET A 66 7.90 0.72 14.99
CA MET A 66 8.44 -0.61 15.25
C MET A 66 7.45 -1.70 14.84
N LEU A 67 7.96 -2.78 14.26
CA LEU A 67 7.20 -4.02 14.10
C LEU A 67 7.42 -4.92 15.33
N ILE A 68 6.33 -5.30 15.98
CA ILE A 68 6.31 -6.20 17.14
C ILE A 68 5.70 -7.55 16.73
N VAL A 69 6.41 -8.64 17.03
CA VAL A 69 5.96 -10.03 16.81
C VAL A 69 6.19 -10.83 18.09
N GLY A 70 5.15 -11.47 18.61
CA GLY A 70 5.25 -12.24 19.86
C GLY A 70 5.75 -11.41 21.07
N GLY A 71 5.40 -10.11 21.10
CA GLY A 71 5.80 -9.19 22.17
C GLY A 71 7.25 -8.67 22.08
N LYS A 72 7.99 -8.99 21.02
CA LYS A 72 9.36 -8.52 20.80
C LYS A 72 9.44 -7.65 19.55
N THR A 73 10.29 -6.64 19.59
CA THR A 73 10.62 -5.85 18.39
C THR A 73 11.36 -6.74 17.40
N LEU A 74 10.77 -6.89 16.21
CA LEU A 74 11.37 -7.63 15.10
C LEU A 74 12.13 -6.69 14.15
N ALA A 75 11.63 -5.46 13.93
CA ALA A 75 12.28 -4.47 13.08
C ALA A 75 11.99 -3.04 13.54
N ASP A 76 12.96 -2.15 13.32
CA ASP A 76 12.80 -0.69 13.37
C ASP A 76 12.48 -0.22 11.95
N LEU A 77 11.36 0.49 11.79
CA LEU A 77 10.81 0.98 10.53
C LEU A 77 10.85 2.50 10.46
N THR A 78 11.51 3.17 11.42
CA THR A 78 11.47 4.64 11.58
C THR A 78 11.93 5.37 10.32
N ASP A 79 12.89 4.82 9.58
CA ASP A 79 13.37 5.41 8.31
C ASP A 79 12.33 5.39 7.18
N SER A 80 11.19 4.72 7.37
CA SER A 80 10.06 4.71 6.41
C SER A 80 9.04 5.80 6.66
N MET A 81 9.25 6.59 7.70
CA MET A 81 8.36 7.64 8.15
C MET A 81 9.10 8.97 8.10
N TYR A 82 8.55 9.96 7.41
CA TYR A 82 9.04 11.33 7.47
C TYR A 82 8.37 12.10 8.61
N SER A 83 7.05 12.00 8.71
CA SER A 83 6.24 12.62 9.75
C SER A 83 5.15 11.64 10.20
N PRO A 84 4.96 11.42 11.52
CA PRO A 84 3.89 10.56 12.02
C PRO A 84 2.50 11.01 11.55
N ARG A 85 2.28 12.32 11.40
CA ARG A 85 0.99 12.89 10.95
C ARG A 85 0.70 12.70 9.46
N LEU A 86 1.69 12.23 8.71
CA LEU A 86 1.61 12.05 7.28
C LEU A 86 2.10 10.65 6.93
N THR A 87 1.80 9.68 7.79
CA THR A 87 2.18 8.29 7.62
C THR A 87 0.96 7.42 7.79
N GLU A 88 0.77 6.50 6.86
CA GLU A 88 -0.33 5.53 6.91
C GLU A 88 0.18 4.13 6.65
N ILE A 89 -0.47 3.15 7.28
CA ILE A 89 -0.04 1.75 7.28
C ILE A 89 -1.21 0.86 6.92
N SER A 90 -0.99 -0.09 6.01
CA SER A 90 -1.98 -1.13 5.72
C SER A 90 -1.32 -2.51 5.67
N TRP A 91 -1.95 -3.46 6.36
CA TRP A 91 -1.58 -4.86 6.37
C TRP A 91 -2.20 -5.62 5.20
N SER A 92 -1.49 -6.59 4.66
CA SER A 92 -2.07 -7.55 3.73
C SER A 92 -3.09 -8.44 4.45
N PRO A 93 -4.15 -8.91 3.78
CA PRO A 93 -5.20 -9.74 4.40
C PRO A 93 -4.69 -11.02 5.06
N ASP A 94 -3.62 -11.62 4.52
CA ASP A 94 -2.98 -12.83 5.04
C ASP A 94 -1.94 -12.57 6.14
N SER A 95 -1.75 -11.31 6.56
CA SER A 95 -0.81 -10.91 7.62
C SER A 95 0.66 -11.24 7.32
N LEU A 96 1.02 -11.41 6.05
CA LEU A 96 2.39 -11.71 5.59
C LEU A 96 3.12 -10.48 5.05
N ALA A 97 2.43 -9.37 4.84
CA ALA A 97 3.00 -8.14 4.35
C ALA A 97 2.29 -6.90 4.91
N PHE A 98 2.93 -5.76 4.76
CA PHE A 98 2.33 -4.45 5.00
C PHE A 98 3.05 -3.39 4.18
N PHE A 99 2.38 -2.26 3.95
CA PHE A 99 3.03 -1.08 3.39
C PHE A 99 2.94 0.10 4.36
N VAL A 100 3.85 1.04 4.17
CA VAL A 100 3.92 2.34 4.82
C VAL A 100 3.95 3.38 3.70
N ASN A 101 2.94 4.24 3.62
CA ASN A 101 3.04 5.47 2.84
C ASN A 101 3.43 6.58 3.79
N ALA A 102 4.33 7.46 3.36
CA ALA A 102 4.78 8.59 4.16
C ALA A 102 4.97 9.83 3.30
N SER A 103 4.77 11.00 3.89
CA SER A 103 5.05 12.28 3.27
C SER A 103 5.77 13.26 4.18
N ASP A 104 6.57 14.13 3.55
CA ASP A 104 7.27 15.25 4.16
C ASP A 104 6.46 16.56 4.18
N GLY A 105 5.33 16.63 3.47
CA GLY A 105 4.55 17.87 3.30
C GLY A 105 3.04 17.71 3.09
N GLY A 106 2.52 16.48 3.14
CA GLY A 106 1.10 16.20 3.00
C GLY A 106 0.66 16.29 1.54
N VAL A 107 -0.48 16.92 1.27
CA VAL A 107 -1.06 17.00 -0.11
C VAL A 107 -0.06 17.61 -1.10
N GLU A 108 0.64 18.66 -0.68
CA GLU A 108 1.65 19.38 -1.49
C GLU A 108 3.06 18.77 -1.36
N GLY A 109 3.23 17.75 -0.53
CA GLY A 109 4.51 17.13 -0.22
C GLY A 109 4.90 16.02 -1.20
N THR A 110 6.12 15.52 -1.01
CA THR A 110 6.56 14.28 -1.64
C THR A 110 5.92 13.11 -0.90
N TRP A 111 5.32 12.19 -1.63
CA TRP A 111 4.85 10.91 -1.09
C TRP A 111 5.75 9.77 -1.55
N VAL A 112 6.13 8.93 -0.60
CA VAL A 112 6.85 7.68 -0.86
C VAL A 112 6.09 6.51 -0.27
N SER A 113 6.25 5.35 -0.91
CA SER A 113 5.71 4.10 -0.42
C SER A 113 6.80 3.07 -0.19
N SER A 114 6.78 2.44 0.97
CA SER A 114 7.64 1.31 1.33
C SER A 114 6.78 0.08 1.63
N ALA A 115 7.04 -1.03 0.96
CA ALA A 115 6.36 -2.31 1.22
C ALA A 115 7.31 -3.31 1.87
N TYR A 116 6.75 -4.16 2.73
CA TYR A 116 7.50 -5.08 3.58
C TYR A 116 6.86 -6.48 3.54
N LEU A 117 7.71 -7.49 3.38
CA LEU A 117 7.35 -8.90 3.48
C LEU A 117 7.88 -9.53 4.76
N LEU A 118 7.11 -10.45 5.32
CA LEU A 118 7.51 -11.27 6.46
C LEU A 118 7.84 -12.67 5.97
N VAL A 119 9.12 -13.02 5.98
CA VAL A 119 9.62 -14.31 5.51
C VAL A 119 10.50 -14.90 6.60
N ASN A 120 10.21 -16.13 7.04
CA ASN A 120 11.02 -16.86 8.03
C ASN A 120 11.34 -16.04 9.29
N ASN A 121 10.35 -15.31 9.82
CA ASN A 121 10.51 -14.43 10.98
C ASN A 121 11.56 -13.31 10.77
N ALA A 122 11.73 -12.86 9.53
CA ALA A 122 12.50 -11.67 9.18
C ALA A 122 11.63 -10.71 8.36
N VAL A 123 11.99 -9.42 8.39
CA VAL A 123 11.35 -8.37 7.57
C VAL A 123 12.23 -8.11 6.36
N LYS A 124 11.66 -8.22 5.17
CA LYS A 124 12.30 -7.86 3.91
C LYS A 124 11.60 -6.64 3.32
N LYS A 125 12.33 -5.56 3.07
CA LYS A 125 11.83 -4.41 2.30
C LYS A 125 11.75 -4.79 0.81
N VAL A 126 10.65 -4.45 0.16
CA VAL A 126 10.42 -4.64 -1.28
C VAL A 126 10.82 -3.34 -1.99
N SER A 127 11.57 -3.45 -3.09
CA SER A 127 12.11 -2.29 -3.83
C SER A 127 11.09 -1.62 -4.78
N VAL A 128 9.82 -1.51 -4.35
CA VAL A 128 8.72 -1.08 -5.24
C VAL A 128 8.96 0.29 -5.84
N GLY A 129 9.36 1.28 -5.03
CA GLY A 129 9.59 2.65 -5.49
C GLY A 129 10.72 2.79 -6.50
N GLU A 130 11.81 2.04 -6.30
CA GLU A 130 12.94 2.01 -7.24
C GLU A 130 12.50 1.45 -8.60
N LYS A 131 11.78 0.31 -8.60
CA LYS A 131 11.33 -0.33 -9.85
C LYS A 131 10.33 0.52 -10.60
N ILE A 132 9.38 1.13 -9.91
CA ILE A 132 8.41 2.03 -10.54
C ILE A 132 9.12 3.24 -11.13
N ASN A 133 10.05 3.86 -10.39
CA ASN A 133 10.76 5.02 -10.91
C ASN A 133 11.55 4.69 -12.19
N LEU A 134 12.17 3.51 -12.27
CA LEU A 134 12.90 3.05 -13.45
C LEU A 134 12.01 2.72 -14.66
N GLN A 135 10.75 2.34 -14.43
CA GLN A 135 9.81 1.91 -15.48
C GLN A 135 8.64 2.89 -15.67
N SER A 136 8.73 4.06 -15.06
CA SER A 136 7.64 5.01 -15.07
C SER A 136 7.33 5.47 -16.48
N THR A 137 6.04 5.51 -16.81
CA THR A 137 5.55 6.01 -18.09
C THR A 137 5.22 7.51 -18.06
N LEU A 138 5.26 8.14 -16.88
CA LEU A 138 4.96 9.56 -16.73
C LEU A 138 6.15 10.39 -17.20
N SER A 139 5.91 11.29 -18.14
CA SER A 139 6.90 12.24 -18.63
C SER A 139 6.76 13.55 -17.88
N THR A 140 7.80 13.97 -17.15
CA THR A 140 7.80 15.23 -16.42
C THR A 140 9.22 15.73 -16.19
N ASP A 141 9.34 17.05 -16.01
CA ASP A 141 10.54 17.75 -15.56
C ASP A 141 10.62 17.90 -14.03
N CYS A 142 9.60 17.44 -13.28
CA CYS A 142 9.69 17.39 -11.83
C CYS A 142 10.87 16.54 -11.40
N LYS A 143 11.56 17.00 -10.35
CA LYS A 143 12.63 16.23 -9.71
C LYS A 143 12.12 14.93 -9.07
N TYR A 144 10.88 14.91 -8.61
CA TYR A 144 10.27 13.79 -7.91
C TYR A 144 8.84 13.57 -8.37
N LYS A 145 8.37 12.33 -8.20
CA LYS A 145 6.97 11.93 -8.38
C LYS A 145 6.45 11.39 -7.06
N ASN A 146 5.16 11.56 -6.84
CA ASN A 146 4.48 10.99 -5.70
C ASN A 146 4.17 9.53 -5.98
N LEU A 147 4.41 8.66 -4.99
CA LEU A 147 4.08 7.25 -5.07
C LEU A 147 3.34 6.81 -3.81
N GLY A 148 2.10 6.34 -3.98
CA GLY A 148 1.27 5.80 -2.91
C GLY A 148 0.86 4.36 -3.17
N SER A 149 1.02 3.50 -2.17
CA SER A 149 0.37 2.18 -2.16
C SER A 149 -1.09 2.32 -1.77
N VAL A 150 -1.98 1.68 -2.51
CA VAL A 150 -3.43 1.79 -2.34
C VAL A 150 -3.99 0.54 -1.67
N ALA A 151 -3.63 -0.66 -2.15
CA ALA A 151 -4.24 -1.89 -1.65
C ALA A 151 -3.38 -3.12 -1.87
N TRP A 152 -3.49 -4.05 -0.93
CA TRP A 152 -3.10 -5.44 -1.08
C TRP A 152 -4.20 -6.23 -1.80
N LEU A 153 -3.84 -6.91 -2.88
CA LEU A 153 -4.71 -7.74 -3.70
C LEU A 153 -4.18 -9.17 -3.69
N ASN A 154 -5.09 -10.15 -3.66
CA ASN A 154 -4.74 -11.58 -3.60
C ASN A 154 -3.79 -11.91 -2.43
N GLY A 155 -4.11 -11.43 -1.22
CA GLY A 155 -3.23 -11.54 -0.05
C GLY A 155 -2.08 -10.54 -0.14
N HIS A 156 -0.86 -11.00 0.11
CA HIS A 156 0.36 -10.18 -0.03
C HIS A 156 0.96 -10.18 -1.44
N ARG A 157 0.42 -10.98 -2.37
CA ARG A 157 1.08 -11.22 -3.66
C ARG A 157 1.06 -10.01 -4.59
N ASN A 158 -0.06 -9.28 -4.62
CA ASN A 158 -0.20 -8.12 -5.49
C ASN A 158 -0.39 -6.85 -4.67
N LEU A 159 0.30 -5.79 -5.07
CA LEU A 159 0.17 -4.46 -4.50
C LEU A 159 -0.28 -3.50 -5.60
N LEU A 160 -1.39 -2.82 -5.38
CA LEU A 160 -1.85 -1.72 -6.23
C LEU A 160 -1.18 -0.44 -5.77
N LEU A 161 -0.51 0.25 -6.69
CA LEU A 161 0.13 1.55 -6.47
C LEU A 161 -0.38 2.58 -7.46
N ILE A 162 -0.29 3.85 -7.07
CA ILE A 162 -0.49 5.02 -7.94
C ILE A 162 0.76 5.87 -7.89
N GLU A 163 1.30 6.19 -9.06
CA GLU A 163 2.32 7.21 -9.25
C GLU A 163 1.65 8.46 -9.83
N GLN A 164 2.03 9.63 -9.33
CA GLN A 164 1.45 10.91 -9.72
C GLN A 164 2.56 11.95 -9.89
N VAL A 165 2.50 12.74 -10.95
CA VAL A 165 3.26 13.99 -11.06
C VAL A 165 2.70 14.99 -10.04
N PRO A 166 3.52 15.56 -9.13
CA PRO A 166 3.04 16.51 -8.14
C PRO A 166 2.20 17.61 -8.78
N ASP A 167 1.10 17.99 -8.11
CA ASP A 167 0.20 19.04 -8.59
C ASP A 167 0.79 20.43 -8.27
N SER A 168 1.95 20.71 -8.86
CA SER A 168 2.70 21.94 -8.68
C SER A 168 2.87 22.65 -10.01
N SER A 169 2.64 23.96 -10.02
CA SER A 169 2.84 24.78 -11.23
C SER A 169 4.29 24.81 -11.75
N SER A 170 5.25 24.32 -10.95
CA SER A 170 6.65 24.14 -11.35
C SER A 170 6.91 22.88 -12.18
N CYS A 171 5.88 22.04 -12.35
CA CYS A 171 5.96 20.75 -13.00
C CYS A 171 5.18 20.73 -14.32
N SER A 172 5.81 20.26 -15.38
CA SER A 172 5.13 19.82 -16.59
C SER A 172 4.26 18.60 -16.29
N HIS A 173 3.08 18.54 -16.91
CA HIS A 173 2.13 17.45 -16.73
C HIS A 173 1.68 17.26 -15.27
N MET A 174 1.63 18.36 -14.49
CA MET A 174 1.20 18.33 -13.09
C MET A 174 -0.15 17.63 -12.92
N GLY A 175 -0.26 16.79 -11.90
CA GLY A 175 -1.46 16.00 -11.63
C GLY A 175 -1.62 14.73 -12.47
N GLU A 176 -0.84 14.54 -13.56
CA GLU A 176 -0.91 13.32 -14.37
C GLU A 176 -0.55 12.10 -13.51
N ALA A 177 -1.29 11.00 -13.68
CA ALA A 177 -1.12 9.80 -12.87
C ALA A 177 -1.24 8.52 -13.68
N THR A 178 -0.63 7.47 -13.14
CA THR A 178 -0.73 6.10 -13.65
C THR A 178 -0.72 5.12 -12.48
N GLY A 179 -1.23 3.92 -12.68
CA GLY A 179 -1.23 2.87 -11.67
C GLY A 179 -0.38 1.68 -12.05
N TYR A 180 0.01 0.93 -11.03
CA TYR A 180 0.79 -0.30 -11.20
C TYR A 180 0.18 -1.41 -10.35
N LEU A 181 0.05 -2.60 -10.94
CA LEU A 181 -0.06 -3.84 -10.19
C LEU A 181 1.33 -4.44 -10.08
N TYR A 182 1.87 -4.41 -8.86
CA TYR A 182 3.16 -4.98 -8.56
C TYR A 182 2.98 -6.43 -8.07
N ASP A 183 3.67 -7.38 -8.69
CA ASP A 183 3.83 -8.74 -8.17
C ASP A 183 4.99 -8.74 -7.18
N VAL A 184 4.65 -8.84 -5.90
CA VAL A 184 5.58 -8.75 -4.78
C VAL A 184 6.42 -10.02 -4.63
N GLU A 185 5.88 -11.17 -5.03
CA GLU A 185 6.58 -12.46 -4.97
C GLU A 185 7.72 -12.51 -5.99
N HIS A 186 7.44 -12.06 -7.23
CA HIS A 186 8.41 -12.01 -8.32
C HIS A 186 9.19 -10.69 -8.37
N ASP A 187 8.87 -9.75 -7.47
CA ASP A 187 9.48 -8.43 -7.39
C ASP A 187 9.44 -7.71 -8.75
N SER A 188 8.26 -7.57 -9.36
CA SER A 188 8.11 -7.03 -10.72
C SER A 188 6.81 -6.28 -10.93
N ILE A 189 6.77 -5.40 -11.93
CA ILE A 189 5.53 -4.77 -12.37
C ILE A 189 4.78 -5.78 -13.26
N ALA A 190 3.67 -6.29 -12.76
CA ALA A 190 2.83 -7.23 -13.50
C ALA A 190 1.95 -6.53 -14.54
N ASN A 191 1.50 -5.30 -14.23
CA ASN A 191 0.68 -4.51 -15.14
C ASN A 191 0.78 -3.02 -14.86
N THR A 192 0.63 -2.21 -15.91
CA THR A 192 0.42 -0.75 -15.83
C THR A 192 -1.04 -0.47 -16.11
N LEU A 193 -1.65 0.41 -15.33
CA LEU A 193 -3.07 0.72 -15.36
C LEU A 193 -3.30 2.19 -15.67
N SER A 194 -4.18 2.46 -16.65
CA SER A 194 -4.69 3.81 -16.88
C SER A 194 -5.57 4.27 -15.70
N PRO A 195 -5.68 5.59 -15.43
CA PRO A 195 -6.55 6.12 -14.38
C PRO A 195 -8.00 5.62 -14.41
N ASP A 196 -8.62 5.53 -15.60
CA ASP A 196 -10.01 5.07 -15.74
C ASP A 196 -10.20 3.61 -15.32
N LYS A 197 -9.21 2.77 -15.61
CA LYS A 197 -9.21 1.38 -15.16
C LYS A 197 -9.12 1.29 -13.64
N ILE A 198 -8.34 2.17 -13.00
CA ILE A 198 -8.22 2.20 -11.55
C ILE A 198 -9.51 2.67 -10.90
N LYS A 199 -10.09 3.77 -11.41
CA LYS A 199 -11.39 4.30 -10.95
C LYS A 199 -12.50 3.24 -11.06
N SER A 200 -12.58 2.54 -12.18
CA SER A 200 -13.64 1.56 -12.41
C SER A 200 -13.48 0.26 -11.61
N GLN A 201 -12.24 -0.24 -11.44
CA GLN A 201 -12.00 -1.56 -10.85
C GLN A 201 -11.62 -1.53 -9.37
N TYR A 202 -11.10 -0.41 -8.87
CA TYR A 202 -10.48 -0.34 -7.55
C TYR A 202 -10.95 0.86 -6.71
N SER A 203 -12.03 1.55 -7.09
CA SER A 203 -12.53 2.73 -6.39
C SER A 203 -12.82 2.53 -4.90
N GLU A 204 -13.17 1.30 -4.51
CA GLU A 204 -13.46 0.95 -3.11
C GLU A 204 -12.22 1.00 -2.21
N TYR A 205 -11.01 0.95 -2.78
CA TYR A 205 -9.75 0.99 -2.04
C TYR A 205 -9.11 2.37 -1.97
N LEU A 206 -9.56 3.32 -2.80
CA LEU A 206 -8.91 4.61 -2.94
C LEU A 206 -9.16 5.52 -1.73
N GLY A 207 -8.08 6.01 -1.14
CA GLY A 207 -8.08 7.15 -0.22
C GLY A 207 -8.40 8.47 -0.94
N SER A 208 -8.46 9.57 -0.19
CA SER A 208 -8.82 10.89 -0.74
C SER A 208 -7.84 11.39 -1.80
N GLN A 209 -6.52 11.35 -1.53
CA GLN A 209 -5.48 11.74 -2.48
C GLN A 209 -5.44 10.83 -3.69
N ALA A 210 -5.57 9.52 -3.48
CA ALA A 210 -5.62 8.55 -4.57
C ALA A 210 -6.81 8.81 -5.52
N LYS A 211 -7.97 9.24 -5.00
CA LYS A 211 -9.09 9.68 -5.86
C LYS A 211 -8.79 10.97 -6.59
N SER A 212 -8.18 11.94 -5.91
CA SER A 212 -7.81 13.23 -6.52
C SER A 212 -6.81 13.06 -7.65
N ALA A 213 -5.82 12.18 -7.49
CA ALA A 213 -4.79 11.91 -8.48
C ALA A 213 -5.33 11.28 -9.78
N LEU A 214 -6.54 10.71 -9.77
CA LEU A 214 -7.11 10.01 -10.92
C LEU A 214 -8.20 10.80 -11.66
N GLN A 215 -8.41 12.06 -11.29
CA GLN A 215 -9.47 12.90 -11.87
C GLN A 215 -9.25 13.21 -13.35
#